data_AF-A0A928J1C7-F1
#
_entry.id   AF-A0A928J1C7-F1
#
_cell.length_a   1.000
_cell.length_b   1.000
_cell.length_c   1.000
_cell.angle_alpha   90.00
_cell.angle_beta   90.00
_cell.angle_gamma   90.00
#
_symmetry.space_group_name_H-M   'P 1'
#
loop_
_entity.id
_entity.type
_entity.pdbx_description
1 polymer ?
#
loop_
_entity_poly.entity_id
_entity_poly.type
_entity_poly.pdbx_seq_one_letter_code
_entity_poly.pdbx_strand_id
1 'polypeptide(L)'
;MKTKEIKIQKEDIDRLSALYPDMSEEQLFEIALGEAMGVNFSSYADKDITPEEMAKKREELDLSRHRAISAFECRYFYSSMKYLDMFMPTRDTLFEALALEKHGLSYKDIERWASSDGQLQGKMTKLYESLTKDKIVADIFDDGARHLPEEYVKIVKGIKVEDTATATAVSIPVTLTADVYKTFGKGAFDINEKMGVTPDTKFIVKNKLSSYCDTYFSIAINSPDFSIALATRPNRSATKSDADLAVAIMDKTHIWYDNAGKYIDTTLFTKGLRS
;
A
#
# COMPACT_ATOMS: atom_id res chain seq x y z
N MET A 1 0.96 -21.70 -0.90
CA MET A 1 -0.42 -22.14 -0.60
C MET A 1 -0.96 -22.75 -1.88
N LYS A 2 -1.47 -23.99 -1.85
CA LYS A 2 -1.95 -24.66 -3.07
C LYS A 2 -3.20 -23.95 -3.57
N THR A 3 -3.15 -23.36 -4.76
CA THR A 3 -4.35 -23.02 -5.53
C THR A 3 -5.21 -24.26 -5.54
N LYS A 4 -6.43 -24.18 -5.01
CA LYS A 4 -7.36 -25.31 -5.04
C LYS A 4 -7.64 -25.54 -6.53
N GLU A 5 -7.03 -26.57 -7.13
CA GLU A 5 -7.31 -26.94 -8.51
C GLU A 5 -8.81 -27.15 -8.63
N ILE A 6 -9.45 -26.28 -9.39
CA ILE A 6 -10.86 -26.42 -9.70
C ILE A 6 -10.95 -27.63 -10.64
N LYS A 7 -11.45 -28.75 -10.10
CA LYS A 7 -11.68 -29.95 -10.89
C LYS A 7 -13.06 -29.86 -11.52
N ILE A 8 -13.08 -29.65 -12.83
CA ILE A 8 -14.30 -29.79 -13.64
C ILE A 8 -14.53 -31.29 -13.86
N GLN A 9 -15.73 -31.75 -13.53
CA GLN A 9 -16.08 -33.15 -13.73
C GLN A 9 -16.60 -33.37 -15.14
N LYS A 10 -16.47 -34.60 -15.65
CA LYS A 10 -16.94 -34.94 -17.00
C LYS A 10 -18.46 -34.74 -17.12
N GLU A 11 -19.17 -35.01 -16.03
CA GLU A 11 -20.61 -34.83 -15.90
C GLU A 11 -21.03 -33.36 -16.11
N ASP A 12 -20.19 -32.40 -15.73
CA ASP A 12 -20.45 -30.97 -15.96
C ASP A 12 -20.41 -30.64 -17.45
N ILE A 13 -19.45 -31.21 -18.18
CA ILE A 13 -19.29 -31.07 -19.62
C ILE A 13 -20.43 -31.76 -20.37
N ASP A 14 -20.76 -33.00 -19.99
CA ASP A 14 -21.84 -33.79 -20.62
C ASP A 14 -23.19 -33.06 -20.49
N ARG A 15 -23.47 -32.46 -19.32
CA ARG A 15 -24.66 -31.64 -19.09
C ARG A 15 -24.67 -30.40 -20.00
N LEU A 16 -23.54 -29.70 -20.11
CA LEU A 16 -23.43 -28.50 -20.94
C LEU A 16 -23.51 -28.83 -22.44
N SER A 17 -22.99 -29.96 -22.87
CA SER A 17 -23.06 -30.43 -24.26
C SER A 17 -24.51 -30.68 -24.70
N ALA A 18 -25.36 -31.18 -23.81
CA ALA A 18 -26.79 -31.33 -24.08
C ALA A 18 -27.53 -29.99 -24.23
N LEU A 19 -27.05 -28.93 -23.58
CA LEU A 19 -27.65 -27.59 -23.61
C LEU A 19 -27.09 -26.71 -24.74
N TYR A 20 -25.83 -26.91 -25.09
CA TYR A 20 -25.09 -26.14 -26.09
C TYR A 20 -24.39 -27.09 -27.09
N PRO A 21 -25.18 -27.80 -27.93
CA PRO A 21 -24.64 -28.83 -28.83
C PRO A 21 -23.73 -28.27 -29.93
N ASP A 22 -23.80 -26.96 -30.20
CA ASP A 22 -23.00 -26.27 -31.22
C ASP A 22 -21.61 -25.83 -30.71
N MET A 23 -21.29 -26.06 -29.43
CA MET A 23 -20.02 -25.65 -28.82
C MET A 23 -19.04 -26.82 -28.72
N SER A 24 -17.74 -26.53 -28.87
CA SER A 24 -16.69 -27.52 -28.69
C SER A 24 -16.53 -27.91 -27.21
N GLU A 25 -15.98 -29.10 -26.95
CA GLU A 25 -15.71 -29.57 -25.58
C GLU A 25 -14.84 -28.56 -24.79
N GLU A 26 -13.89 -27.90 -25.46
CA GLU A 26 -13.05 -26.86 -24.88
C GLU A 26 -13.84 -25.60 -24.52
N GLN A 27 -14.77 -25.15 -25.36
CA GLN A 27 -15.67 -24.03 -25.03
C GLN A 27 -16.58 -24.39 -23.84
N LEU A 28 -17.07 -25.62 -23.77
CA LEU A 28 -17.88 -26.11 -22.65
C LEU A 28 -17.07 -26.19 -21.35
N PHE A 29 -15.79 -26.58 -21.43
CA PHE A 29 -14.88 -26.54 -20.29
C PHE A 29 -14.71 -25.13 -19.76
N GLU A 30 -14.58 -24.15 -20.65
CA GLU A 30 -14.45 -22.75 -20.27
C GLU A 30 -15.69 -22.24 -19.51
N ILE A 31 -16.89 -22.63 -19.97
CA ILE A 31 -18.19 -22.36 -19.31
C ILE A 31 -18.23 -22.99 -17.92
N ALA A 32 -17.93 -24.29 -17.81
CA ALA A 32 -17.95 -25.02 -16.56
C ALA A 32 -16.97 -24.42 -15.53
N LEU A 33 -15.78 -24.02 -16.00
CA LEU A 33 -14.79 -23.36 -15.17
C LEU A 33 -15.24 -21.98 -14.72
N GLY A 34 -15.88 -21.17 -15.58
CA GLY A 34 -16.48 -19.91 -15.14
C GLY A 34 -17.60 -20.10 -14.11
N GLU A 35 -18.47 -21.09 -14.28
CA GLU A 35 -19.53 -21.43 -13.32
C GLU A 35 -18.92 -21.79 -11.96
N ALA A 36 -17.89 -22.65 -11.94
CA ALA A 36 -17.19 -23.04 -10.72
C ALA A 36 -16.45 -21.87 -10.04
N MET A 37 -16.02 -20.86 -10.81
CA MET A 37 -15.42 -19.63 -10.30
C MET A 37 -16.46 -18.60 -9.82
N GLY A 38 -17.74 -18.83 -10.12
CA GLY A 38 -18.84 -17.90 -9.84
C GLY A 38 -18.89 -16.70 -10.80
N VAL A 39 -18.34 -16.87 -12.00
CA VAL A 39 -18.42 -15.91 -13.12
C VAL A 39 -19.65 -16.22 -13.95
N ASN A 40 -20.41 -15.18 -14.31
CA ASN A 40 -21.59 -15.36 -15.15
C ASN A 40 -21.18 -15.69 -16.60
N PHE A 41 -21.24 -16.96 -16.99
CA PHE A 41 -20.82 -17.39 -18.32
C PHE A 41 -21.65 -16.80 -19.46
N SER A 42 -22.90 -16.39 -19.23
CA SER A 42 -23.72 -15.73 -20.27
C SER A 42 -23.11 -14.42 -20.79
N SER A 43 -22.13 -13.85 -20.08
CA SER A 43 -21.42 -12.64 -20.52
C SER A 43 -20.23 -12.89 -21.45
N TYR A 44 -19.79 -14.14 -21.62
CA TYR A 44 -18.66 -14.47 -22.50
C TYR A 44 -18.83 -15.77 -23.32
N ALA A 45 -19.80 -16.62 -22.98
CA ALA A 45 -20.08 -17.86 -23.69
C ALA A 45 -20.65 -17.55 -25.07
N ASP A 46 -19.88 -17.87 -26.11
CA ASP A 46 -20.22 -17.61 -27.49
C ASP A 46 -19.59 -18.70 -28.37
N LYS A 47 -20.40 -19.30 -29.25
CA LYS A 47 -19.94 -20.40 -30.10
C LYS A 47 -19.05 -19.92 -31.25
N ASP A 48 -19.13 -18.63 -31.58
CA ASP A 48 -18.45 -18.04 -32.73
C ASP A 48 -17.03 -17.53 -32.38
N ILE A 49 -16.60 -17.65 -31.12
CA ILE A 49 -15.27 -17.26 -30.64
C ILE A 49 -14.46 -18.48 -30.18
N THR A 50 -13.14 -18.36 -30.17
CA THR A 50 -12.28 -19.50 -29.79
C THR A 50 -12.31 -19.76 -28.28
N PRO A 51 -11.96 -20.99 -27.82
CA PRO A 51 -11.78 -21.27 -26.40
C PRO A 51 -10.80 -20.32 -25.71
N GLU A 52 -9.72 -19.91 -26.38
CA GLU A 52 -8.75 -18.95 -25.82
C GLU A 52 -9.36 -17.55 -25.64
N GLU A 53 -10.22 -17.13 -26.56
CA GLU A 53 -10.95 -15.87 -26.44
C GLU A 53 -11.97 -15.92 -25.29
N MET A 54 -12.65 -17.06 -25.10
CA MET A 54 -13.50 -17.30 -23.93
C MET A 54 -12.70 -17.27 -22.63
N ALA A 55 -11.54 -17.92 -22.60
CA ALA A 55 -10.65 -17.94 -21.44
C ALA A 55 -10.24 -16.54 -21.02
N LYS A 56 -9.79 -15.73 -21.97
CA LYS A 56 -9.41 -14.34 -21.72
C LYS A 56 -10.57 -13.52 -21.15
N LYS A 57 -11.76 -13.61 -21.76
CA LYS A 57 -12.96 -12.90 -21.27
C LYS A 57 -13.35 -13.37 -19.86
N ARG A 58 -13.30 -14.68 -19.58
CA ARG A 58 -13.57 -15.24 -18.25
C ARG A 58 -12.59 -14.69 -17.22
N GLU A 59 -11.30 -14.69 -17.52
CA GLU A 59 -10.26 -14.17 -16.62
C GLU A 59 -10.44 -12.67 -16.32
N GLU A 60 -10.78 -11.87 -17.34
CA GLU A 60 -11.09 -10.45 -17.17
C GLU A 60 -12.31 -10.22 -16.24
N LEU A 61 -13.36 -11.02 -16.41
CA LEU A 61 -14.56 -10.98 -15.58
C LEU A 61 -14.30 -11.45 -14.14
N ASP A 62 -13.51 -12.51 -13.97
CA ASP A 62 -13.11 -12.99 -12.65
C ASP A 62 -12.28 -11.95 -11.91
N LEU A 63 -11.29 -11.33 -12.57
CA LEU A 63 -10.49 -10.25 -12.01
C LEU A 63 -11.35 -9.03 -11.64
N SER A 64 -12.31 -8.67 -12.49
CA SER A 64 -13.27 -7.59 -12.20
C SER A 64 -14.09 -7.88 -10.94
N ARG A 65 -14.54 -9.13 -10.79
CA ARG A 65 -15.23 -9.60 -9.59
C ARG A 65 -14.32 -9.58 -8.36
N HIS A 66 -13.07 -10.03 -8.47
CA HIS A 66 -12.09 -9.97 -7.37
C HIS A 66 -11.93 -8.53 -6.88
N ARG A 67 -11.69 -7.59 -7.80
CA ARG A 67 -11.57 -6.16 -7.51
C ARG A 67 -12.83 -5.62 -6.85
N ALA A 68 -14.01 -5.94 -7.35
CA ALA A 68 -15.26 -5.47 -6.77
C ALA A 68 -15.45 -5.95 -5.32
N ILE A 69 -15.16 -7.22 -5.04
CA ILE A 69 -15.24 -7.78 -3.68
C ILE A 69 -14.18 -7.14 -2.78
N SER A 70 -12.91 -7.11 -3.19
CA SER A 70 -11.84 -6.52 -2.40
C SER A 70 -12.08 -5.03 -2.12
N ALA A 71 -12.57 -4.27 -3.11
CA ALA A 71 -12.91 -2.85 -2.91
C ALA A 71 -14.07 -2.68 -1.92
N PHE A 72 -15.10 -3.54 -2.01
CA PHE A 72 -16.20 -3.54 -1.04
C PHE A 72 -15.66 -3.80 0.37
N GLU A 73 -14.87 -4.84 0.58
CA GLU A 73 -14.38 -5.20 1.91
C GLU A 73 -13.39 -4.16 2.49
N CYS A 74 -12.48 -3.62 1.67
CA CYS A 74 -11.48 -2.64 2.13
C CYS A 74 -12.04 -1.22 2.35
N ARG A 75 -13.28 -0.90 1.94
CA ARG A 75 -13.82 0.47 1.90
C ARG A 75 -13.77 1.23 3.22
N TYR A 76 -13.91 0.53 4.35
CA TYR A 76 -13.91 1.11 5.69
C TYR A 76 -12.72 0.65 6.54
N PHE A 77 -11.70 0.05 5.92
CA PHE A 77 -10.55 -0.45 6.65
C PHE A 77 -9.52 0.66 6.91
N TYR A 78 -9.11 0.82 8.18
CA TYR A 78 -8.24 1.92 8.62
C TYR A 78 -7.02 1.49 9.44
N SER A 79 -6.54 0.25 9.34
CA SER A 79 -5.30 -0.13 10.03
C SER A 79 -4.05 0.37 9.32
N SER A 80 -3.07 0.81 10.10
CA SER A 80 -1.73 1.16 9.60
C SER A 80 -0.82 -0.06 9.57
N MET A 81 0.11 -0.08 8.63
CA MET A 81 1.28 -0.93 8.68
C MET A 81 2.38 -0.14 9.37
N LYS A 82 2.74 -0.52 10.59
CA LYS A 82 3.80 0.17 11.34
C LYS A 82 5.05 0.29 10.46
N TYR A 83 5.64 1.49 10.37
CA TYR A 83 6.83 1.84 9.57
C TYR A 83 6.67 1.86 8.04
N LEU A 84 5.72 1.12 7.47
CA LEU A 84 5.49 1.08 6.03
C LEU A 84 4.40 2.05 5.55
N ASP A 85 3.49 2.46 6.44
CA ASP A 85 2.37 3.36 6.17
C ASP A 85 2.79 4.73 5.61
N MET A 86 4.03 5.15 5.84
CA MET A 86 4.59 6.36 5.23
C MET A 86 4.97 6.17 3.75
N PHE A 87 5.35 4.95 3.36
CA PHE A 87 5.89 4.63 2.03
C PHE A 87 4.83 4.13 1.05
N MET A 88 3.62 3.82 1.52
CA MET A 88 2.56 3.29 0.68
C MET A 88 1.16 3.52 1.29
N PRO A 89 0.13 3.69 0.44
CA PRO A 89 -1.26 3.73 0.88
C PRO A 89 -1.70 2.33 1.34
N THR A 90 -1.61 2.04 2.64
CA THR A 90 -1.80 0.69 3.19
C THR A 90 -3.09 0.01 2.77
N ARG A 91 -4.21 0.74 2.76
CA ARG A 91 -5.52 0.24 2.32
C ARG A 91 -5.48 -0.18 0.85
N ASP A 92 -4.91 0.65 0.00
CA ASP A 92 -4.86 0.41 -1.44
C ASP A 92 -3.89 -0.74 -1.75
N THR A 93 -2.77 -0.83 -1.02
CA THR A 93 -1.85 -1.99 -1.07
C THR A 93 -2.54 -3.29 -0.66
N LEU A 94 -3.35 -3.26 0.42
CA LEU A 94 -4.13 -4.44 0.85
C LEU A 94 -5.18 -4.82 -0.21
N PHE A 95 -5.89 -3.83 -0.74
CA PHE A 95 -6.85 -4.03 -1.83
C PHE A 95 -6.20 -4.71 -3.03
N GLU A 96 -5.07 -4.20 -3.51
CA GLU A 96 -4.36 -4.79 -4.65
C GLU A 96 -3.86 -6.20 -4.36
N ALA A 97 -3.32 -6.42 -3.15
CA ALA A 97 -2.83 -7.74 -2.76
C ALA A 97 -3.96 -8.78 -2.70
N LEU A 98 -5.16 -8.39 -2.26
CA LEU A 98 -6.34 -9.26 -2.26
C LEU A 98 -6.90 -9.48 -3.67
N ALA A 99 -7.04 -8.42 -4.47
CA ALA A 99 -7.62 -8.47 -5.80
C ALA A 99 -6.76 -9.29 -6.78
N LEU A 100 -5.43 -9.24 -6.61
CA LEU A 100 -4.46 -9.96 -7.42
C LEU A 100 -3.96 -11.25 -6.75
N GLU A 101 -4.52 -11.62 -5.60
CA GLU A 101 -4.12 -12.77 -4.78
C GLU A 101 -2.59 -12.89 -4.55
N LYS A 102 -1.93 -11.75 -4.28
CA LYS A 102 -0.50 -11.65 -4.01
C LYS A 102 -0.19 -11.90 -2.54
N HIS A 103 1.08 -12.14 -2.22
CA HIS A 103 1.56 -12.31 -0.84
C HIS A 103 0.88 -13.44 -0.06
N GLY A 104 0.33 -14.43 -0.77
CA GLY A 104 -0.45 -15.51 -0.16
C GLY A 104 -1.79 -15.07 0.42
N LEU A 105 -2.29 -13.89 0.02
CA LEU A 105 -3.62 -13.40 0.38
C LEU A 105 -4.63 -13.82 -0.70
N SER A 106 -5.87 -14.03 -0.29
CA SER A 106 -6.99 -14.32 -1.19
C SER A 106 -8.21 -13.56 -0.69
N TYR A 107 -8.98 -13.02 -1.63
CA TYR A 107 -10.27 -12.37 -1.38
C TYR A 107 -11.34 -13.40 -0.96
N LYS A 108 -11.19 -14.68 -1.35
CA LYS A 108 -12.15 -15.77 -1.05
C LYS A 108 -12.22 -16.11 0.44
N ASP A 109 -11.16 -15.79 1.17
CA ASP A 109 -11.07 -16.00 2.62
C ASP A 109 -11.74 -14.88 3.43
N ILE A 110 -12.31 -13.86 2.77
CA ILE A 110 -13.03 -12.78 3.46
C ILE A 110 -14.50 -13.16 3.49
N GLU A 111 -15.02 -13.43 4.69
CA GLU A 111 -16.44 -13.65 4.84
C GLU A 111 -17.18 -12.33 4.60
N ARG A 112 -18.14 -12.36 3.68
CA ARG A 112 -19.02 -11.22 3.37
C ARG A 112 -19.64 -10.75 4.70
N TRP A 113 -19.56 -9.45 4.99
CA TRP A 113 -19.93 -8.89 6.31
C TRP A 113 -18.95 -9.20 7.44
N ALA A 114 -17.65 -9.24 7.14
CA ALA A 114 -16.56 -9.05 8.11
C ALA A 114 -16.64 -7.63 8.74
N SER A 115 -17.75 -7.38 9.43
CA SER A 115 -18.09 -6.23 10.25
C SER A 115 -17.21 -6.14 11.50
N SER A 116 -16.24 -7.05 11.63
CA SER A 116 -15.15 -6.97 12.59
C SER A 116 -13.85 -6.78 11.83
N ASP A 117 -13.14 -5.69 12.12
CA ASP A 117 -11.83 -5.36 11.55
C ASP A 117 -10.81 -6.52 11.64
N GLY A 118 -11.03 -7.52 12.49
CA GLY A 118 -10.13 -8.63 12.78
C GLY A 118 -9.70 -9.47 11.57
N GLN A 119 -10.59 -9.78 10.61
CA GLN A 119 -10.19 -10.58 9.43
C GLN A 119 -9.25 -9.79 8.52
N LEU A 120 -9.59 -8.54 8.23
CA LEU A 120 -8.75 -7.64 7.42
C LEU A 120 -7.46 -7.25 8.15
N GLN A 121 -7.50 -7.09 9.48
CA GLN A 121 -6.31 -6.92 10.31
C GLN A 121 -5.38 -8.13 10.18
N GLY A 122 -5.90 -9.36 10.24
CA GLY A 122 -5.10 -10.57 10.03
C GLY A 122 -4.46 -10.64 8.65
N LYS A 123 -5.18 -10.21 7.60
CA LYS A 123 -4.63 -10.10 6.23
C LYS A 123 -3.57 -9.00 6.14
N MET A 124 -3.79 -7.87 6.81
CA MET A 124 -2.84 -6.76 6.91
C MET A 124 -1.55 -7.18 7.61
N THR A 125 -1.64 -7.95 8.70
CA THR A 125 -0.47 -8.53 9.39
C THR A 125 0.32 -9.46 8.46
N LYS A 126 -0.36 -10.36 7.74
CA LYS A 126 0.29 -11.25 6.76
C LYS A 126 0.96 -10.48 5.63
N LEU A 127 0.31 -9.41 5.16
CA LEU A 127 0.88 -8.53 4.13
C LEU A 127 2.14 -7.86 4.66
N TYR A 128 2.09 -7.28 5.85
CA TYR A 128 3.23 -6.68 6.52
C TYR A 128 4.39 -7.68 6.66
N GLU A 129 4.12 -8.88 7.21
CA GLU A 129 5.10 -9.96 7.34
C GLU A 129 5.72 -10.33 5.99
N SER A 130 4.92 -10.40 4.91
CA SER A 130 5.43 -10.68 3.58
C SER A 130 6.32 -9.56 3.04
N LEU A 131 5.99 -8.30 3.31
CA LEU A 131 6.73 -7.13 2.82
C LEU A 131 8.04 -6.91 3.60
N THR A 132 8.09 -7.33 4.86
CA THR A 132 9.26 -7.17 5.74
C THR A 132 10.04 -8.47 5.97
N LYS A 133 9.65 -9.59 5.35
CA LYS A 133 10.20 -10.93 5.64
C LYS A 133 11.74 -10.99 5.61
N ASP A 134 12.32 -10.32 4.63
CA ASP A 134 13.77 -10.34 4.39
C ASP A 134 14.46 -9.06 4.92
N LYS A 135 13.78 -8.34 5.82
CA LYS A 135 14.25 -7.07 6.39
C LYS A 135 14.35 -7.14 7.90
N ILE A 136 15.42 -6.56 8.43
CA ILE A 136 15.60 -6.32 9.85
C ILE A 136 14.92 -5.00 10.20
N VAL A 137 13.95 -5.05 11.10
CA VAL A 137 13.23 -3.86 11.56
C VAL A 137 13.88 -3.33 12.84
N ALA A 138 14.47 -2.14 12.76
CA ALA A 138 15.12 -1.43 13.86
C ALA A 138 14.26 -0.22 14.27
N ASP A 139 13.37 -0.42 15.24
CA ASP A 139 12.63 0.67 15.92
C ASP A 139 13.43 1.14 17.13
N ILE A 140 14.13 2.25 16.95
CA ILE A 140 15.08 2.84 17.90
C ILE A 140 14.63 4.24 18.33
N PHE A 141 13.39 4.60 18.03
CA PHE A 141 12.86 5.95 18.19
C PHE A 141 13.07 6.50 19.61
N ASP A 142 12.74 5.68 20.61
CA ASP A 142 12.79 6.05 22.04
C ASP A 142 14.16 5.74 22.71
N ASP A 143 15.14 5.16 22.00
CA ASP A 143 16.41 4.65 22.59
C ASP A 143 17.37 5.77 23.08
N GLY A 144 17.08 7.05 22.79
CA GLY A 144 17.91 8.20 23.19
C GLY A 144 19.29 8.28 22.52
N ALA A 145 19.90 7.14 22.17
CA ALA A 145 21.14 7.02 21.43
C ALA A 145 20.91 7.08 19.90
N ARG A 146 22.00 7.34 19.18
CA ARG A 146 22.06 7.42 17.71
C ARG A 146 22.46 6.05 17.16
N HIS A 147 21.54 5.37 16.47
CA HIS A 147 21.83 4.05 15.88
C HIS A 147 21.69 4.01 14.35
N LEU A 148 21.32 5.12 13.69
CA LEU A 148 21.34 5.17 12.24
C LEU A 148 22.78 5.00 11.73
N PRO A 149 23.01 4.15 10.71
CA PRO A 149 24.27 4.10 9.97
C PRO A 149 24.73 5.48 9.49
N GLU A 150 26.05 5.72 9.49
CA GLU A 150 26.61 7.05 9.20
C GLU A 150 26.25 7.60 7.80
N GLU A 151 26.07 6.72 6.82
CA GLU A 151 25.59 7.12 5.49
C GLU A 151 24.19 7.72 5.53
N TYR A 152 23.31 7.17 6.36
CA TYR A 152 21.95 7.67 6.57
C TYR A 152 21.94 8.90 7.46
N VAL A 153 22.82 8.97 8.47
CA VAL A 153 23.01 10.19 9.27
C VAL A 153 23.41 11.37 8.38
N LYS A 154 24.27 11.17 7.39
CA LYS A 154 24.62 12.22 6.40
C LYS A 154 23.41 12.70 5.61
N ILE A 155 22.54 11.77 5.18
CA ILE A 155 21.29 12.12 4.48
C ILE A 155 20.39 12.94 5.40
N VAL A 156 20.13 12.47 6.63
CA VAL A 156 19.27 13.16 7.59
C VAL A 156 19.78 14.57 7.91
N LYS A 157 21.09 14.72 8.14
CA LYS A 157 21.73 16.03 8.38
C LYS A 157 21.67 16.98 7.18
N GLY A 158 21.60 16.44 5.97
CA GLY A 158 21.49 17.25 4.75
C GLY A 158 20.07 17.65 4.38
N ILE A 159 19.05 17.22 5.15
CA ILE A 159 17.67 17.64 4.94
C ILE A 159 17.56 19.14 5.19
N LYS A 160 17.05 19.87 4.20
CA LYS A 160 16.83 21.32 4.28
C LYS A 160 15.36 21.61 4.53
N VAL A 161 15.10 22.60 5.36
CA VAL A 161 13.76 23.13 5.60
C VAL A 161 13.74 24.60 5.25
N GLU A 162 12.72 25.00 4.51
CA GLU A 162 12.44 26.38 4.21
C GLU A 162 11.05 26.74 4.72
N ASP A 163 11.00 27.73 5.61
CA ASP A 163 9.75 28.23 6.15
C ASP A 163 9.42 29.58 5.54
N THR A 164 8.27 29.64 4.87
CA THR A 164 7.76 30.85 4.22
C THR A 164 6.52 31.35 4.94
N ALA A 165 5.99 32.51 4.52
CA ALA A 165 4.75 33.03 5.09
C ALA A 165 3.55 32.08 4.87
N THR A 166 3.54 31.30 3.78
CA THR A 166 2.38 30.50 3.36
C THR A 166 2.61 28.99 3.47
N ALA A 167 3.85 28.54 3.58
CA ALA A 167 4.16 27.11 3.59
C ALA A 167 5.48 26.77 4.29
N THR A 168 5.60 25.52 4.72
CA THR A 168 6.87 24.88 5.10
C THR A 168 7.21 23.84 4.06
N ALA A 169 8.41 23.94 3.49
CA ALA A 169 8.92 23.05 2.45
C ALA A 169 10.18 22.31 2.92
N VAL A 170 10.34 21.08 2.43
CA VAL A 170 11.46 20.20 2.74
C VAL A 170 12.15 19.76 1.47
N SER A 171 13.48 19.72 1.49
CA SER A 171 14.31 19.09 0.45
C SER A 171 15.19 18.02 1.08
N ILE A 172 15.20 16.83 0.46
CA ILE A 172 15.98 15.67 0.92
C ILE A 172 17.20 15.55 0.00
N PRO A 173 18.43 15.37 0.52
CA PRO A 173 19.67 15.45 -0.26
C PRO A 173 19.94 14.16 -1.05
N VAL A 174 19.01 13.76 -1.91
CA VAL A 174 19.08 12.55 -2.73
C VAL A 174 18.89 12.91 -4.19
N THR A 175 19.48 12.09 -5.07
CA THR A 175 19.29 12.20 -6.53
C THR A 175 18.88 10.85 -7.07
N LEU A 176 17.61 10.69 -7.43
CA LEU A 176 17.05 9.42 -7.89
C LEU A 176 15.67 9.62 -8.53
N THR A 177 15.21 8.61 -9.28
CA THR A 177 13.82 8.52 -9.73
C THR A 177 13.04 7.66 -8.75
N ALA A 178 11.96 8.21 -8.17
CA ALA A 178 11.16 7.55 -7.14
C ALA A 178 9.68 7.92 -7.22
N ASP A 179 8.88 7.12 -6.54
CA ASP A 179 7.52 7.48 -6.21
C ASP A 179 7.53 8.34 -4.94
N VAL A 180 6.85 9.48 -4.98
CA VAL A 180 6.75 10.41 -3.86
C VAL A 180 5.35 10.34 -3.27
N TYR A 181 5.28 9.99 -1.99
CA TYR A 181 4.04 9.91 -1.22
C TYR A 181 4.00 11.07 -0.24
N LYS A 182 2.88 11.78 -0.19
CA LYS A 182 2.63 12.80 0.83
C LYS A 182 1.31 12.52 1.52
N THR A 183 1.28 12.64 2.84
CA THR A 183 0.02 12.61 3.59
C THR A 183 -0.22 13.93 4.29
N PHE A 184 -1.47 14.40 4.23
CA PHE A 184 -1.91 15.67 4.81
C PHE A 184 -2.96 15.46 5.92
N GLY A 185 -2.90 14.35 6.66
CA GLY A 185 -3.86 14.02 7.73
C GLY A 185 -4.33 12.56 7.70
N LYS A 186 -5.58 12.29 8.12
CA LYS A 186 -6.15 10.94 8.31
C LYS A 186 -6.38 10.17 7.00
N GLY A 187 -5.31 9.75 6.34
CA GLY A 187 -5.32 8.73 5.29
C GLY A 187 -5.45 9.23 3.84
N ALA A 188 -5.41 10.54 3.60
CA ALA A 188 -5.31 11.07 2.23
C ALA A 188 -3.84 11.06 1.77
N PHE A 189 -3.57 10.42 0.64
CA PHE A 189 -2.27 10.38 -0.01
C PHE A 189 -2.30 11.21 -1.30
N ASP A 190 -1.28 12.04 -1.49
CA ASP A 190 -0.89 12.59 -2.79
C ASP A 190 0.30 11.76 -3.29
N ILE A 191 0.14 11.11 -4.44
CA ILE A 191 1.10 10.15 -5.01
C ILE A 191 1.60 10.71 -6.34
N ASN A 192 2.91 10.90 -6.43
CA ASN A 192 3.58 11.34 -7.66
C ASN A 192 4.55 10.24 -8.10
N GLU A 193 4.18 9.48 -9.12
CA GLU A 193 4.94 8.31 -9.57
C GLU A 193 6.13 8.72 -10.47
N LYS A 194 7.24 7.97 -10.34
CA LYS A 194 8.43 8.09 -11.21
C LYS A 194 8.96 9.53 -11.34
N MET A 195 8.91 10.29 -10.26
CA MET A 195 9.41 11.65 -10.18
C MET A 195 10.94 11.65 -10.07
N GLY A 196 11.61 12.47 -10.90
CA GLY A 196 13.02 12.78 -10.71
C GLY A 196 13.20 13.70 -9.51
N VAL A 197 13.85 13.21 -8.45
CA VAL A 197 14.14 13.96 -7.24
C VAL A 197 15.61 14.35 -7.22
N THR A 198 15.88 15.60 -6.88
CA THR A 198 17.22 16.18 -6.68
C THR A 198 17.30 16.87 -5.31
N PRO A 199 18.50 17.22 -4.82
CA PRO A 199 18.66 17.96 -3.57
C PRO A 199 17.99 19.33 -3.55
N ASP A 200 17.65 19.88 -4.72
CA ASP A 200 16.97 21.17 -4.88
C ASP A 200 15.45 21.03 -5.04
N THR A 201 14.96 19.79 -5.13
CA THR A 201 13.51 19.53 -5.19
C THR A 201 12.88 19.91 -3.86
N LYS A 202 11.87 20.79 -3.89
CA LYS A 202 11.17 21.27 -2.70
C LYS A 202 9.80 20.64 -2.61
N PHE A 203 9.52 20.00 -1.48
CA PHE A 203 8.23 19.42 -1.20
C PHE A 203 7.51 20.21 -0.12
N ILE A 204 6.35 20.77 -0.46
CA ILE A 204 5.48 21.42 0.53
C ILE A 204 4.91 20.34 1.44
N VAL A 205 5.26 20.40 2.73
CA VAL A 205 4.78 19.47 3.76
C VAL A 205 3.74 20.10 4.67
N LYS A 206 3.71 21.43 4.77
CA LYS A 206 2.68 22.19 5.48
C LYS A 206 2.25 23.38 4.64
N ASN A 207 0.95 23.49 4.39
CA ASN A 207 0.34 24.69 3.82
C ASN A 207 -0.32 25.47 4.95
N LYS A 208 0.26 26.62 5.33
CA LYS A 208 -0.20 27.46 6.44
C LYS A 208 -1.50 28.21 6.13
N LEU A 209 -1.93 28.20 4.87
CA LEU A 209 -3.24 28.73 4.46
C LEU A 209 -4.34 27.67 4.57
N SER A 210 -3.99 26.40 4.81
CA SER A 210 -4.94 25.29 4.96
C SER A 210 -5.05 24.87 6.43
N SER A 211 -6.23 25.05 7.03
CA SER A 211 -6.50 24.69 8.43
C SER A 211 -6.47 23.19 8.70
N TYR A 212 -6.57 22.35 7.67
CA TYR A 212 -6.56 20.89 7.82
C TYR A 212 -5.14 20.31 7.97
N CYS A 213 -4.11 21.06 7.58
CA CYS A 213 -2.71 20.61 7.62
C CYS A 213 -2.03 20.81 8.99
N ASP A 214 -2.77 21.26 10.00
CA ASP A 214 -2.22 21.65 11.31
C ASP A 214 -2.09 20.49 12.32
N THR A 215 -2.44 19.27 11.92
CA THR A 215 -2.41 18.10 12.81
C THR A 215 -1.18 17.24 12.58
N TYR A 216 -1.01 16.65 11.39
CA TYR A 216 0.13 15.80 11.06
C TYR A 216 0.44 15.83 9.55
N PHE A 217 1.69 15.55 9.19
CA PHE A 217 2.08 15.28 7.81
C PHE A 217 3.07 14.11 7.73
N SER A 218 3.14 13.49 6.55
CA SER A 218 4.27 12.67 6.16
C SER A 218 4.68 12.96 4.72
N ILE A 219 5.97 12.75 4.45
CA ILE A 219 6.51 12.68 3.09
C ILE A 219 7.41 11.47 3.00
N ALA A 220 7.30 10.71 1.92
CA ALA A 220 8.20 9.62 1.59
C ALA A 220 8.67 9.71 0.15
N ILE A 221 9.95 9.42 -0.04
CA ILE A 221 10.57 9.11 -1.33
C ILE A 221 10.79 7.61 -1.32
N ASN A 222 10.15 6.89 -2.24
CA ASN A 222 10.19 5.44 -2.30
C ASN A 222 10.83 4.99 -3.61
N SER A 223 11.91 4.21 -3.53
CA SER A 223 12.51 3.57 -4.70
C SER A 223 12.83 2.09 -4.39
N PRO A 224 13.05 1.24 -5.40
CA PRO A 224 13.33 -0.17 -5.17
C PRO A 224 14.56 -0.46 -4.29
N ASP A 225 15.58 0.40 -4.36
CA ASP A 225 16.85 0.19 -3.67
C ASP A 225 16.97 1.00 -2.36
N PHE A 226 16.26 2.12 -2.25
CA PHE A 226 16.36 3.04 -1.13
C PHE A 226 15.07 3.86 -0.97
N SER A 227 14.58 3.96 0.25
CA SER A 227 13.43 4.79 0.59
C SER A 227 13.70 5.58 1.85
N ILE A 228 13.23 6.81 1.90
CA ILE A 228 13.30 7.67 3.07
C ILE A 228 11.98 8.40 3.27
N ALA A 229 11.51 8.44 4.51
CA ALA A 229 10.32 9.16 4.91
C ALA A 229 10.56 10.02 6.14
N LEU A 230 9.83 11.12 6.21
CA LEU A 230 9.68 11.96 7.37
C LEU A 230 8.20 11.98 7.75
N ALA A 231 7.90 11.80 9.03
CA ALA A 231 6.53 11.88 9.52
C ALA A 231 6.47 12.52 10.89
N THR A 232 5.52 13.41 11.09
CA THR A 232 5.27 13.98 12.42
C THR A 232 4.53 12.97 13.29
N ARG A 233 4.92 12.86 14.56
CA ARG A 233 4.18 12.08 15.57
C ARG A 233 3.67 13.00 16.67
N PRO A 234 2.52 12.66 17.28
CA PRO A 234 2.15 13.28 18.55
C PRO A 234 3.25 13.02 19.57
N ASN A 235 3.75 14.07 20.22
CA ASN A 235 4.73 13.92 21.29
C ASN A 235 4.08 13.17 22.46
N ARG A 236 4.83 12.25 23.08
CA ARG A 236 4.42 11.48 24.26
C ARG A 236 4.74 12.18 25.59
N SER A 237 5.40 13.33 25.55
CA SER A 237 5.77 14.11 26.73
C SER A 237 4.56 14.82 27.36
N ALA A 238 4.71 15.24 28.62
CA ALA A 238 3.65 15.86 29.41
C ALA A 238 3.15 17.21 28.85
N THR A 239 3.92 17.83 27.95
CA THR A 239 3.57 19.10 27.32
C THR A 239 2.65 18.84 26.14
N LYS A 240 1.34 19.08 26.31
CA LYS A 240 0.42 19.19 25.17
C LYS A 240 0.96 20.25 24.21
N SER A 241 0.91 19.99 22.90
CA SER A 241 1.27 20.89 21.76
C SER A 241 2.64 20.70 21.10
N ASP A 242 3.48 19.77 21.53
CA ASP A 242 4.71 19.43 20.78
C ASP A 242 4.49 18.18 19.91
N ALA A 243 5.18 18.11 18.77
CA ALA A 243 5.23 16.94 17.90
C ALA A 243 6.69 16.48 17.78
N ASP A 244 6.91 15.18 17.67
CA ASP A 244 8.20 14.64 17.29
C ASP A 244 8.27 14.47 15.77
N LEU A 245 9.48 14.46 15.21
CA LEU A 245 9.71 14.12 13.81
C LEU A 245 10.35 12.74 13.73
N ALA A 246 9.60 11.78 13.19
CA ALA A 246 10.14 10.49 12.81
C ALA A 246 10.86 10.59 11.47
N VAL A 247 11.99 9.88 11.39
CA VAL A 247 12.63 9.51 10.14
C VAL A 247 12.55 8.00 9.99
N ALA A 248 12.08 7.55 8.84
CA ALA A 248 12.11 6.15 8.44
C ALA A 248 13.01 5.99 7.23
N ILE A 249 13.90 5.01 7.25
CA ILE A 249 14.76 4.69 6.12
C ILE A 249 14.61 3.21 5.85
N MET A 250 14.43 2.84 4.59
CA MET A 250 14.32 1.46 4.17
C MET A 250 15.32 1.21 3.04
N ASP A 251 16.11 0.16 3.20
CA ASP A 251 16.94 -0.38 2.12
C ASP A 251 16.55 -1.82 1.83
N LYS A 252 17.38 -2.55 1.08
CA LYS A 252 17.13 -3.96 0.72
C LYS A 252 16.94 -4.87 1.94
N THR A 253 17.64 -4.59 3.03
CA THR A 253 17.86 -5.48 4.17
C THR A 253 17.33 -4.96 5.50
N HIS A 254 17.03 -3.67 5.61
CA HIS A 254 16.68 -3.05 6.88
C HIS A 254 15.56 -2.03 6.71
N ILE A 255 14.82 -1.85 7.80
CA ILE A 255 13.90 -0.73 8.02
C ILE A 255 14.33 -0.08 9.33
N TRP A 256 14.88 1.12 9.26
CA TRP A 256 15.17 1.95 10.42
C TRP A 256 14.03 2.91 10.69
N TYR A 257 13.66 3.04 11.96
CA TYR A 257 12.69 4.01 12.42
C TYR A 257 13.24 4.71 13.66
N ASP A 258 13.50 6.02 13.53
CA ASP A 258 14.18 6.79 14.56
C ASP A 258 13.60 8.21 14.71
N ASN A 259 13.94 8.88 15.81
CA ASN A 259 13.63 10.28 16.04
C ASN A 259 14.67 11.16 15.33
N ALA A 260 14.22 11.94 14.34
CA ALA A 260 15.07 12.86 13.57
C ALA A 260 15.71 13.94 14.45
N GLY A 261 15.09 14.30 15.59
CA GLY A 261 15.60 15.26 16.57
C GLY A 261 16.94 14.86 17.20
N LYS A 262 17.32 13.58 17.11
CA LYS A 262 18.65 13.12 17.52
C LYS A 262 19.76 13.63 16.59
N TYR A 263 19.43 14.00 15.35
CA TYR A 263 20.40 14.28 14.28
C TYR A 263 20.34 15.72 13.78
N ILE A 264 19.16 16.34 13.79
CA ILE A 264 18.89 17.70 13.28
C ILE A 264 17.96 18.47 14.22
N ASP A 265 17.97 19.79 14.14
CA ASP A 265 16.94 20.63 14.77
C ASP A 265 15.61 20.44 14.03
N THR A 266 14.60 19.91 14.73
CA THR A 266 13.29 19.60 14.18
C THR A 266 12.26 20.72 14.40
N THR A 267 12.64 21.81 15.07
CA THR A 267 11.71 22.87 15.49
C THR A 267 10.91 23.44 14.32
N LEU A 268 11.53 23.65 13.15
CA LEU A 268 10.84 24.17 11.97
C LEU A 268 9.82 23.20 11.36
N PHE A 269 9.95 21.90 11.60
CA PHE A 269 8.99 20.91 11.15
C PHE A 269 7.78 20.83 12.08
N THR A 270 8.03 20.92 13.39
CA THR A 270 7.04 20.57 14.42
C THR A 270 6.31 21.79 14.97
N LYS A 271 6.84 23.00 14.74
CA LYS A 271 6.27 24.26 15.23
C LYS A 271 4.82 24.44 14.77
N GLY A 272 3.94 24.63 15.76
CA GLY A 272 2.53 24.92 15.56
C GLY A 272 1.73 23.73 15.03
N LEU A 273 2.24 22.50 15.14
CA LEU A 273 1.42 21.30 15.04
C LEU A 273 0.69 21.07 16.36
N ARG A 274 -0.59 20.69 16.29
CA ARG A 274 -1.39 20.39 17.48
C ARG A 274 -1.54 18.87 17.61
N SER A 275 -1.23 18.35 18.80
CA SER A 275 -1.55 16.98 19.21
C SER A 275 -3.05 16.81 19.42
#